data_AF-A0A970QET6-F1
#
_entry.id   AF-A0A970QET6-F1
#
_cell.length_a   1.000
_cell.length_b   1.000
_cell.length_c   1.000
_cell.angle_alpha   90.00
_cell.angle_beta   90.00
_cell.angle_gamma   90.00
#
_symmetry.space_group_name_H-M   'P 1'
#
loop_
_entity.id
_entity.type
_entity.pdbx_description
1 polymer ?
#
loop_
_entity_poly.entity_id
_entity_poly.type
_entity_poly.pdbx_seq_one_letter_code
_entity_poly.pdbx_strand_id
1 'polypeptide(L)'
;MFFETCDLSDGEICLCLERTVAAKPEKGYVPAYFFRIVRLSDQAEVGWCDLRVGHNQNTFYGGNIGYGIREPYRGNHYAGKACRLLLTLARKHDLGFVLITCAPENLASQKTCLYCGATLKQIVTLPAWHELYREGRRTSHQYEVILGAPCVGVDHAQWYNQGRASQGQIEEDRAMSQTSIPFSCSVPVAYEADVAVVGGGPAGVAAAVMAARQGAQVVLLEAEGCFGGLGTAGLVPAFMQFTDGEHFLAGGFGQELFDRLTAISDKAVNNPYSIQVENLKRVYDDMVTETAIAFRFVSRLIAVRQDGNRVTHAIFAGKTDLFSVAARVFVDATGDALLCYLAGAPTLKGDDTNNMMAGTLCSLWAGIDWKRVKKPDGRSLDDAFADKVFTTPDRHLPGMWRVGRSLGGGNIGHAFGVDGTDEQSLTESLVYSRKLLQEYERYYKQYLDGYEDMELVTTAPMMGIRETRRIVGDTVLTLEHFNGRSSFPDEIGRYSYPVDIHAAKADIGSFNQFLKDHTELRYKKGESYGIPYGCLVPQNLVNVLTAGRCVSTDRYMQSSIRVMPGCYITGQAAGIAAAMASDGDVRAVDIRTLQHALRDQGAYLPNCPD
;
A
#
# COMPACT_ATOMS: atom_id res chain seq x y z
N MET A 1 27.36 -32.39 13.42
CA MET A 1 28.59 -32.15 12.63
C MET A 1 29.01 -30.71 12.89
N PHE A 2 30.31 -30.39 13.00
CA PHE A 2 30.75 -28.99 13.16
C PHE A 2 31.12 -28.40 11.79
N PHE A 3 30.77 -27.14 11.54
CA PHE A 3 31.08 -26.42 10.29
C PHE A 3 32.38 -25.63 10.41
N GLU A 4 32.97 -25.30 9.26
CA GLU A 4 34.05 -24.32 9.19
C GLU A 4 33.55 -22.92 9.56
N THR A 5 34.40 -22.16 10.23
CA THR A 5 34.05 -20.85 10.83
C THR A 5 35.02 -19.74 10.42
N CYS A 6 35.80 -19.93 9.36
CA CYS A 6 36.77 -18.94 8.86
C CYS A 6 36.10 -17.67 8.31
N ASP A 7 34.80 -17.73 8.03
CA ASP A 7 33.97 -16.67 7.48
C ASP A 7 33.32 -15.76 8.54
N LEU A 8 33.54 -16.01 9.84
CA LEU A 8 32.93 -15.24 10.92
C LEU A 8 33.71 -13.94 11.20
N SER A 9 33.54 -12.95 10.34
CA SER A 9 34.12 -11.61 10.44
C SER A 9 33.15 -10.53 9.94
N ASP A 10 33.17 -9.34 10.55
CA ASP A 10 32.38 -8.18 10.10
C ASP A 10 33.23 -7.02 9.56
N GLY A 11 34.53 -7.24 9.37
CA GLY A 11 35.49 -6.23 8.92
C GLY A 11 36.12 -5.41 10.05
N GLU A 12 35.60 -5.48 11.27
CA GLU A 12 36.21 -4.86 12.46
C GLU A 12 36.64 -5.89 13.50
N ILE A 13 35.82 -6.92 13.70
CA ILE A 13 36.14 -8.08 14.52
C ILE A 13 36.00 -9.38 13.74
N CYS A 14 36.72 -10.41 14.19
CA CYS A 14 36.51 -11.80 13.76
C CYS A 14 36.37 -12.73 14.97
N LEU A 15 35.68 -13.85 14.75
CA LEU A 15 35.52 -14.92 15.74
C LEU A 15 36.52 -16.04 15.46
N CYS A 16 37.57 -16.13 16.27
CA CYS A 16 38.57 -17.18 16.16
C CYS A 16 38.14 -18.39 16.96
N LEU A 17 37.85 -19.52 16.29
CA LEU A 17 37.45 -20.77 16.93
C LEU A 17 38.59 -21.31 17.81
N GLU A 18 38.32 -21.51 19.10
CA GLU A 18 39.26 -22.14 20.03
C GLU A 18 39.08 -23.65 20.08
N ARG A 19 37.84 -24.09 20.21
CA ARG A 19 37.48 -25.50 20.34
C ARG A 19 36.00 -25.74 20.09
N THR A 20 35.68 -26.98 19.77
CA THR A 20 34.32 -27.50 19.73
C THR A 20 34.16 -28.61 20.77
N VAL A 21 32.95 -28.77 21.31
CA VAL A 21 32.64 -29.79 22.33
C VAL A 21 31.41 -30.55 21.87
N ALA A 22 31.53 -31.87 21.74
CA ALA A 22 30.40 -32.75 21.39
C ALA A 22 29.34 -32.80 22.51
N ALA A 23 28.12 -33.21 22.16
CA ALA A 23 27.03 -33.37 23.12
C ALA A 23 27.40 -34.33 24.26
N LYS A 24 26.90 -34.04 25.47
CA LYS A 24 26.96 -34.92 26.64
C LYS A 24 25.55 -35.07 27.22
N PRO A 25 24.74 -36.00 26.69
CA PRO A 25 23.34 -36.17 27.09
C PRO A 25 23.15 -36.37 28.59
N GLU A 26 24.06 -37.09 29.25
CA GLU A 26 24.05 -37.36 30.68
C GLU A 26 24.20 -36.12 31.57
N LYS A 27 24.70 -35.01 31.00
CA LYS A 27 24.79 -33.69 31.65
C LYS A 27 23.80 -32.68 31.07
N GLY A 28 22.97 -33.10 30.11
CA GLY A 28 22.10 -32.20 29.36
C GLY A 28 22.88 -31.16 28.54
N TYR A 29 24.09 -31.48 28.06
CA TYR A 29 24.87 -30.55 27.23
C TYR A 29 24.66 -30.85 25.74
N VAL A 30 24.33 -29.81 24.99
CA VAL A 30 24.28 -29.84 23.52
C VAL A 30 25.68 -29.58 22.94
N PRO A 31 25.94 -29.90 21.66
CA PRO A 31 27.20 -29.53 21.01
C PRO A 31 27.44 -28.02 21.09
N ALA A 32 28.69 -27.59 21.28
CA ALA A 32 29.02 -26.18 21.43
C ALA A 32 30.31 -25.77 20.73
N TYR A 33 30.36 -24.51 20.27
CA TYR A 33 31.55 -23.83 19.76
C TYR A 33 32.01 -22.78 20.75
N PHE A 34 33.32 -22.62 20.91
CA PHE A 34 33.92 -21.58 21.76
C PHE A 34 34.88 -20.73 20.93
N PHE A 35 34.72 -19.41 20.99
CA PHE A 35 35.47 -18.46 20.19
C PHE A 35 36.11 -17.37 21.05
N ARG A 36 37.26 -16.89 20.58
CA ARG A 36 37.80 -15.58 20.97
C ARG A 36 37.30 -14.53 20.00
N ILE A 37 36.96 -13.36 20.54
CA ILE A 37 36.61 -12.18 19.77
C ILE A 37 37.89 -11.38 19.58
N VAL A 38 38.36 -11.26 18.34
CA VAL A 38 39.61 -10.58 18.00
C VAL A 38 39.31 -9.35 17.15
N ARG A 39 39.88 -8.20 17.52
CA ARG A 39 39.79 -6.96 16.73
C ARG A 39 40.85 -6.98 15.63
N LEU A 40 40.43 -6.71 14.40
CA LEU A 40 41.29 -6.89 13.23
C LEU A 40 42.39 -5.82 13.12
N SER A 41 42.15 -4.60 13.60
CA SER A 41 43.08 -3.47 13.47
C SER A 41 44.43 -3.69 14.16
N ASP A 42 44.44 -4.41 15.30
CA ASP A 42 45.61 -4.58 16.16
C ASP A 42 45.75 -6.01 16.71
N GLN A 43 44.93 -6.95 16.24
CA GLN A 43 44.90 -8.35 16.69
C GLN A 43 44.65 -8.51 18.19
N ALA A 44 44.09 -7.50 18.85
CA ALA A 44 43.77 -7.55 20.26
C ALA A 44 42.58 -8.49 20.52
N GLU A 45 42.72 -9.35 21.52
CA GLU A 45 41.61 -10.16 22.02
C GLU A 45 40.71 -9.32 22.92
N VAL A 46 39.52 -8.99 22.41
CA VAL A 46 38.58 -8.06 23.08
C VAL A 46 37.55 -8.78 23.94
N GLY A 47 37.37 -10.08 23.76
CA GLY A 47 36.39 -10.88 24.50
C GLY A 47 36.31 -12.33 24.06
N TRP A 48 35.27 -13.01 24.52
CA TRP A 48 34.95 -14.39 24.17
C TRP A 48 33.46 -14.51 23.88
N CYS A 49 33.09 -15.52 23.09
CA CYS A 49 31.71 -15.92 22.88
C CYS A 49 31.59 -17.39 22.55
N ASP A 50 30.42 -17.96 22.79
CA ASP A 50 30.14 -19.36 22.53
C ASP A 50 28.75 -19.55 21.93
N LEU A 51 28.58 -20.62 21.14
CA LEU A 51 27.31 -21.04 20.55
C LEU A 51 27.01 -22.49 20.91
N ARG A 52 25.92 -22.69 21.65
CA ARG A 52 25.33 -23.98 22.01
C ARG A 52 24.27 -24.37 20.98
N VAL A 53 24.54 -25.44 20.23
CA VAL A 53 23.76 -25.91 19.08
C VAL A 53 22.72 -26.94 19.52
N GLY A 54 21.53 -26.47 19.86
CA GLY A 54 20.37 -27.30 20.18
C GLY A 54 19.53 -26.76 21.34
N HIS A 55 18.34 -27.32 21.51
CA HIS A 55 17.34 -26.85 22.48
C HIS A 55 17.05 -27.91 23.52
N ASN A 56 17.29 -27.57 24.79
CA ASN A 56 16.92 -28.38 25.95
C ASN A 56 16.73 -27.48 27.19
N GLN A 57 16.51 -28.06 28.37
CA GLN A 57 16.31 -27.27 29.59
C GLN A 57 17.50 -26.36 29.94
N ASN A 58 18.74 -26.77 29.69
CA ASN A 58 19.91 -25.94 29.97
C ASN A 58 20.02 -24.76 29.00
N THR A 59 19.79 -24.97 27.69
CA THR A 59 19.79 -23.85 26.73
C THR A 59 18.55 -22.98 26.83
N PHE A 60 17.45 -23.48 27.40
CA PHE A 60 16.30 -22.66 27.77
C PHE A 60 16.70 -21.64 28.84
N TYR A 61 17.27 -22.05 29.97
CA TYR A 61 17.62 -21.10 31.05
C TYR A 61 18.91 -20.32 30.81
N GLY A 62 19.91 -20.94 30.18
CA GLY A 62 21.24 -20.35 29.91
C GLY A 62 21.38 -19.66 28.55
N GLY A 63 20.46 -19.91 27.62
CA GLY A 63 20.55 -19.42 26.24
C GLY A 63 21.48 -20.26 25.35
N ASN A 64 21.34 -20.08 24.05
CA ASN A 64 22.20 -20.66 23.03
C ASN A 64 23.51 -19.86 22.84
N ILE A 65 23.52 -18.56 23.15
CA ILE A 65 24.72 -17.72 23.02
C ILE A 65 25.18 -17.25 24.41
N GLY A 66 26.47 -17.44 24.68
CA GLY A 66 27.19 -16.80 25.79
C GLY A 66 28.26 -15.85 25.26
N TYR A 67 28.52 -14.75 25.96
CA TYR A 67 29.60 -13.84 25.59
C TYR A 67 30.10 -13.02 26.77
N GLY A 68 31.33 -12.52 26.66
CA GLY A 68 31.93 -11.58 27.60
C GLY A 68 32.93 -10.66 26.90
N ILE A 69 32.84 -9.36 27.15
CA ILE A 69 33.80 -8.36 26.66
C ILE A 69 34.70 -7.94 27.82
N ARG A 70 36.02 -7.99 27.58
CA ARG A 70 37.05 -7.57 28.54
C ARG A 70 36.87 -6.08 28.86
N GLU A 71 37.05 -5.71 30.12
CA GLU A 71 36.73 -4.37 30.64
C GLU A 71 37.24 -3.19 29.80
N PRO A 72 38.51 -3.17 29.33
CA PRO A 72 39.03 -2.06 28.54
C PRO A 72 38.31 -1.84 27.19
N TYR A 73 37.57 -2.84 26.69
CA TYR A 73 36.94 -2.82 25.38
C TYR A 73 35.41 -2.70 25.44
N ARG A 74 34.82 -2.63 26.63
CA ARG A 74 33.38 -2.42 26.81
C ARG A 74 32.96 -1.05 26.24
N GLY A 75 31.72 -0.95 25.74
CA GLY A 75 31.20 0.28 25.11
C GLY A 75 31.39 0.37 23.59
N ASN A 76 32.21 -0.48 22.98
CA ASN A 76 32.49 -0.47 21.53
C ASN A 76 31.59 -1.40 20.70
N HIS A 77 30.45 -1.84 21.26
CA HIS A 77 29.49 -2.75 20.61
C HIS A 77 30.01 -4.14 20.18
N TYR A 78 31.22 -4.55 20.57
CA TYR A 78 31.80 -5.84 20.20
C TYR A 78 30.94 -7.06 20.58
N ALA A 79 30.23 -7.01 21.71
CA ALA A 79 29.30 -8.07 22.11
C ALA A 79 28.20 -8.30 21.08
N GLY A 80 27.59 -7.22 20.57
CA GLY A 80 26.53 -7.30 19.57
C GLY A 80 27.02 -7.76 18.21
N LYS A 81 28.21 -7.29 17.80
CA LYS A 81 28.86 -7.75 16.57
C LYS A 81 29.16 -9.25 16.62
N ALA A 82 29.74 -9.72 17.73
CA ALA A 82 30.04 -11.14 17.94
C ALA A 82 28.77 -11.99 17.93
N CYS A 83 27.71 -11.56 18.62
CA CYS A 83 26.42 -12.26 18.60
C CYS A 83 25.84 -12.35 17.18
N ARG A 84 25.90 -11.29 16.35
CA ARG A 84 25.42 -11.34 14.95
C ARG A 84 26.20 -12.35 14.10
N LEU A 85 27.51 -12.45 14.28
CA LEU A 85 28.33 -13.46 13.61
C LEU A 85 27.96 -14.89 14.07
N LEU A 86 27.71 -15.08 15.38
CA LEU A 86 27.21 -16.37 15.89
C LEU A 86 25.82 -16.74 15.34
N LEU A 87 24.94 -15.76 15.09
CA LEU A 87 23.65 -16.03 14.43
C LEU A 87 23.85 -16.58 13.02
N THR A 88 24.86 -16.11 12.27
CA THR A 88 25.21 -16.67 10.96
C THR A 88 25.60 -18.14 11.07
N LEU A 89 26.42 -18.50 12.05
CA LEU A 89 26.77 -19.89 12.31
C LEU A 89 25.57 -20.72 12.78
N ALA A 90 24.70 -20.14 13.61
CA ALA A 90 23.48 -20.80 14.09
C ALA A 90 22.50 -21.12 12.94
N ARG A 91 22.43 -20.27 11.90
CA ARG A 91 21.69 -20.56 10.66
C ARG A 91 22.25 -21.78 9.92
N LYS A 92 23.58 -21.94 9.86
CA LYS A 92 24.19 -23.13 9.22
C LYS A 92 23.76 -24.44 9.88
N HIS A 93 23.38 -24.41 11.17
CA HIS A 93 22.87 -25.56 11.92
C HIS A 93 21.35 -25.72 11.88
N ASP A 94 20.62 -24.91 11.12
CA ASP A 94 19.17 -24.96 11.01
C ASP A 94 18.44 -24.92 12.36
N LEU A 95 18.97 -24.16 13.34
CA LEU A 95 18.44 -24.15 14.71
C LEU A 95 17.01 -23.56 14.84
N GLY A 96 16.48 -22.95 13.78
CA GLY A 96 15.16 -22.32 13.74
C GLY A 96 15.06 -21.03 14.56
N PHE A 97 15.64 -21.01 15.77
CA PHE A 97 15.78 -19.86 16.66
C PHE A 97 16.98 -20.02 17.60
N VAL A 98 17.39 -18.91 18.23
CA VAL A 98 18.45 -18.84 19.26
C VAL A 98 17.95 -18.02 20.44
N LEU A 99 18.15 -18.53 21.64
CA LEU A 99 17.92 -17.81 22.89
C LEU A 99 19.19 -17.10 23.34
N ILE A 100 19.07 -15.84 23.76
CA ILE A 100 20.12 -15.08 24.43
C ILE A 100 19.58 -14.65 25.78
N THR A 101 20.23 -15.06 26.86
CA THR A 101 19.74 -14.77 28.22
C THR A 101 20.64 -13.81 28.94
N CYS A 102 20.04 -12.92 29.73
CA CYS A 102 20.78 -11.97 30.54
C CYS A 102 20.08 -11.67 31.87
N ALA A 103 20.85 -11.17 32.82
CA ALA A 103 20.29 -10.74 34.09
C ALA A 103 19.43 -9.47 33.89
N PRO A 104 18.29 -9.34 34.60
CA PRO A 104 17.40 -8.16 34.51
C PRO A 104 18.08 -6.81 34.72
N GLU A 105 19.14 -6.78 35.52
CA GLU A 105 19.93 -5.60 35.83
C GLU A 105 21.00 -5.28 34.77
N ASN A 106 21.29 -6.23 33.86
CA ASN A 106 22.33 -6.08 32.86
C ASN A 106 21.81 -5.37 31.60
N LEU A 107 21.63 -4.06 31.70
CA LEU A 107 21.14 -3.20 30.62
C LEU A 107 22.01 -3.27 29.36
N ALA A 108 23.33 -3.44 29.50
CA ALA A 108 24.24 -3.57 28.36
C ALA A 108 23.93 -4.82 27.54
N SER A 109 23.71 -5.95 28.21
CA SER A 109 23.36 -7.21 27.58
C SER A 109 21.97 -7.18 26.95
N GLN A 110 21.00 -6.51 27.59
CA GLN A 110 19.68 -6.27 26.98
C GLN A 110 19.77 -5.47 25.68
N LYS A 111 20.56 -4.39 25.67
CA LYS A 111 20.83 -3.61 24.46
C LYS A 111 21.53 -4.45 23.38
N THR A 112 22.44 -5.34 23.77
CA THR A 112 23.05 -6.30 22.85
C THR A 112 22.02 -7.26 22.25
N CYS A 113 21.11 -7.83 23.06
CA CYS A 113 20.03 -8.68 22.55
C CYS A 113 19.17 -7.95 21.52
N LEU A 114 18.72 -6.72 21.85
CA LEU A 114 17.93 -5.89 20.93
C LEU A 114 18.71 -5.57 19.64
N TYR A 115 20.00 -5.25 19.75
CA TYR A 115 20.87 -5.00 18.60
C TYR A 115 21.00 -6.22 17.66
N CYS A 116 20.93 -7.43 18.21
CA CYS A 116 20.96 -8.67 17.46
C CYS A 116 19.60 -9.04 16.83
N GLY A 117 18.59 -8.18 16.95
CA GLY A 117 17.23 -8.43 16.49
C GLY A 117 16.46 -9.40 17.39
N ALA A 118 16.90 -9.58 18.65
CA ALA A 118 16.23 -10.45 19.60
C ALA A 118 15.07 -9.72 20.28
N THR A 119 13.92 -10.38 20.43
CA THR A 119 12.78 -9.86 21.18
C THR A 119 12.75 -10.44 22.58
N LEU A 120 12.33 -9.66 23.58
CA LEU A 120 12.15 -10.19 24.93
C LEU A 120 10.96 -11.17 24.91
N LYS A 121 11.25 -12.45 25.11
CA LYS A 121 10.23 -13.51 25.10
C LYS A 121 9.51 -13.59 26.45
N GLN A 122 10.28 -13.61 27.53
CA GLN A 122 9.75 -13.74 28.88
C GLN A 122 10.84 -13.47 29.93
N ILE A 123 10.39 -13.28 31.17
CA ILE A 123 11.24 -13.27 32.36
C ILE A 123 11.05 -14.59 33.09
N VAL A 124 12.10 -15.40 33.18
CA VAL A 124 12.03 -16.73 33.80
C VAL A 124 12.64 -16.71 35.19
N THR A 125 11.99 -17.39 36.14
CA THR A 125 12.61 -17.69 37.44
C THR A 125 13.53 -18.90 37.28
N LEU A 126 14.79 -18.76 37.71
CA LEU A 126 15.78 -19.82 37.57
C LEU A 126 15.57 -20.89 38.65
N PRO A 127 15.55 -22.18 38.30
CA PRO A 127 15.38 -23.23 39.29
C PRO A 127 16.67 -23.45 40.09
N ALA A 128 16.54 -23.89 41.35
CA ALA A 128 17.66 -24.02 42.28
C ALA A 128 18.78 -24.97 41.81
N TRP A 129 18.45 -25.91 40.93
CA TRP A 129 19.41 -26.86 40.37
C TRP A 129 20.26 -26.26 39.23
N HIS A 130 19.85 -25.14 38.62
CA HIS A 130 20.53 -24.55 37.46
C HIS A 130 21.79 -23.78 37.87
N GLU A 131 22.82 -23.82 37.04
CA GLU A 131 24.13 -23.20 37.31
C GLU A 131 24.01 -21.69 37.60
N LEU A 132 23.30 -20.94 36.74
CA LEU A 132 23.03 -19.51 36.95
C LEU A 132 22.37 -19.20 38.30
N TYR A 133 21.58 -20.11 38.88
CA TYR A 133 21.00 -19.93 40.21
C TYR A 133 22.05 -20.01 41.31
N ARG A 134 22.99 -20.97 41.18
CA ARG A 134 24.12 -21.14 42.10
C ARG A 134 25.08 -19.97 42.04
N GLU A 135 25.18 -19.31 40.89
CA GLU A 135 25.92 -18.06 40.67
C GLU A 135 25.20 -16.80 41.20
N GLY A 136 24.04 -16.96 41.83
CA GLY A 136 23.30 -15.88 42.49
C GLY A 136 22.20 -15.23 41.64
N ARG A 137 22.03 -15.61 40.36
CA ARG A 137 20.95 -15.10 39.51
C ARG A 137 19.62 -15.75 39.90
N ARG A 138 18.58 -14.97 40.18
CA ARG A 138 17.26 -15.50 40.56
C ARG A 138 16.26 -15.50 39.40
N THR A 139 16.37 -14.51 38.52
CA THR A 139 15.54 -14.36 37.33
C THR A 139 16.42 -14.05 36.12
N SER A 140 15.98 -14.45 34.92
CA SER A 140 16.70 -14.21 33.67
C SER A 140 15.73 -13.64 32.64
N HIS A 141 16.13 -12.57 31.95
CA HIS A 141 15.44 -12.11 30.76
C HIS A 141 15.84 -13.03 29.60
N GLN A 142 14.85 -13.63 28.97
CA GLN A 142 15.04 -14.56 27.87
C GLN A 142 14.69 -13.84 26.57
N TYR A 143 15.70 -13.55 25.73
CA TYR A 143 15.51 -12.95 24.42
C TYR A 143 15.60 -14.02 23.33
N GLU A 144 14.80 -13.90 22.28
CA GLU A 144 14.75 -14.87 21.18
C GLU A 144 15.06 -14.21 19.83
N VAL A 145 15.90 -14.87 19.03
CA VAL A 145 16.19 -14.52 17.64
C VAL A 145 15.74 -15.67 16.74
N ILE A 146 14.83 -15.43 15.80
CA ILE A 146 14.37 -16.43 14.83
C ILE A 146 15.35 -16.49 13.64
N LEU A 147 15.76 -17.70 13.24
CA LEU A 147 16.87 -17.95 12.30
C LEU A 147 16.44 -18.46 10.91
N GLY A 148 15.14 -18.54 10.63
CA GLY A 148 14.58 -19.10 9.39
C GLY A 148 13.88 -18.11 8.45
N ALA A 149 13.97 -16.80 8.68
CA ALA A 149 13.52 -15.81 7.70
C ALA A 149 14.72 -15.35 6.85
N PRO A 150 14.60 -15.26 5.52
CA PRO A 150 15.64 -14.67 4.69
C PRO A 150 16.01 -13.28 5.21
N CYS A 151 17.28 -12.92 5.08
CA CYS A 151 17.78 -11.60 5.40
C CYS A 151 17.06 -10.56 4.52
N VAL A 152 15.97 -9.98 5.03
CA VAL A 152 15.32 -8.80 4.46
C VAL A 152 15.76 -7.61 5.29
N GLY A 153 16.47 -6.67 4.66
CA GLY A 153 16.75 -5.37 5.26
C GLY A 153 15.43 -4.70 5.62
N VAL A 154 15.25 -4.41 6.91
CA VAL A 154 14.10 -3.72 7.51
C VAL A 154 12.77 -4.04 6.80
N ASP A 155 12.33 -5.29 6.94
CA ASP A 155 11.05 -5.74 6.45
C ASP A 155 9.92 -5.08 7.25
N HIS A 156 9.06 -4.33 6.58
CA HIS A 156 7.77 -3.87 7.10
C HIS A 156 6.92 -5.04 7.63
N ALA A 157 7.25 -6.28 7.24
CA ALA A 157 6.70 -7.47 7.84
C ALA A 157 6.95 -7.61 9.35
N GLN A 158 7.92 -6.95 9.99
CA GLN A 158 8.09 -7.09 11.45
C GLN A 158 7.13 -6.24 12.28
N TRP A 159 6.62 -5.12 11.75
CA TRP A 159 5.51 -4.45 12.42
C TRP A 159 4.17 -5.14 12.09
N TYR A 160 4.03 -5.57 10.84
CA TYR A 160 2.96 -6.45 10.35
C TYR A 160 2.92 -7.81 11.10
N ASN A 161 4.07 -8.37 11.52
CA ASN A 161 4.17 -9.68 12.20
C ASN A 161 4.42 -9.60 13.72
N GLN A 162 4.80 -8.46 14.30
CA GLN A 162 4.72 -8.27 15.75
C GLN A 162 3.26 -8.21 16.22
N GLY A 163 2.33 -7.87 15.31
CA GLY A 163 0.90 -8.16 15.44
C GLY A 163 0.49 -9.60 15.09
N ARG A 164 1.32 -10.38 14.36
CA ARG A 164 1.05 -11.81 14.04
C ARG A 164 1.57 -12.84 15.03
N ALA A 165 2.53 -12.51 15.88
CA ALA A 165 2.80 -13.34 17.06
C ALA A 165 1.58 -13.42 17.99
N SER A 166 0.68 -12.42 17.90
CA SER A 166 -0.68 -12.54 18.38
C SER A 166 -1.68 -12.99 17.31
N GLN A 167 -1.51 -12.84 15.99
CA GLN A 167 -2.45 -13.44 14.99
C GLN A 167 -2.41 -14.96 14.85
N GLY A 168 -1.28 -15.67 15.02
CA GLY A 168 -1.33 -17.13 15.10
C GLY A 168 -2.19 -17.58 16.28
N GLN A 169 -2.03 -16.87 17.41
CA GLN A 169 -2.79 -17.08 18.63
C GLN A 169 -4.20 -16.43 18.60
N ILE A 170 -4.46 -15.42 17.78
CA ILE A 170 -5.76 -14.72 17.59
C ILE A 170 -6.56 -15.37 16.46
N GLU A 171 -5.95 -16.00 15.47
CA GLU A 171 -6.62 -16.88 14.50
C GLU A 171 -6.93 -18.23 15.16
N GLU A 172 -6.03 -18.76 16.00
CA GLU A 172 -6.36 -19.88 16.91
C GLU A 172 -7.37 -19.45 18.00
N ASP A 173 -7.28 -18.25 18.61
CA ASP A 173 -8.25 -17.76 19.60
C ASP A 173 -9.58 -17.31 18.96
N ARG A 174 -9.62 -16.85 17.70
CA ARG A 174 -10.87 -16.61 16.92
C ARG A 174 -11.49 -17.92 16.47
N ALA A 175 -10.67 -18.93 16.15
CA ALA A 175 -11.13 -20.30 15.94
C ALA A 175 -11.63 -20.94 17.25
N MET A 176 -11.08 -20.53 18.41
CA MET A 176 -11.48 -21.01 19.74
C MET A 176 -12.59 -20.18 20.41
N SER A 177 -12.83 -18.93 19.98
CA SER A 177 -13.97 -18.09 20.36
C SER A 177 -15.09 -18.28 19.35
N GLN A 178 -15.75 -19.45 19.40
CA GLN A 178 -17.01 -19.73 18.69
C GLN A 178 -18.22 -18.96 19.28
N THR A 179 -18.01 -17.76 19.80
CA THR A 179 -19.12 -16.92 20.26
C THR A 179 -19.64 -16.13 19.06
N SER A 180 -20.47 -16.74 18.24
CA SER A 180 -21.23 -16.01 17.22
C SER A 180 -22.44 -15.36 17.89
N ILE A 181 -22.66 -14.07 17.60
CA ILE A 181 -23.88 -13.39 18.02
C ILE A 181 -24.84 -13.43 16.82
N PRO A 182 -25.97 -14.17 16.89
CA PRO A 182 -26.95 -14.12 15.82
C PRO A 182 -27.54 -12.70 15.74
N PHE A 183 -27.46 -12.11 14.57
CA PHE A 183 -28.03 -10.79 14.27
C PHE A 183 -28.94 -10.91 13.06
N SER A 184 -30.21 -10.53 13.22
CA SER A 184 -31.15 -10.39 12.12
C SER A 184 -31.88 -9.05 12.25
N CYS A 185 -32.03 -8.37 11.13
CA CYS A 185 -32.84 -7.16 11.04
C CYS A 185 -33.46 -7.08 9.65
N SER A 186 -34.59 -6.39 9.54
CA SER A 186 -35.14 -6.00 8.24
C SER A 186 -34.40 -4.75 7.76
N VAL A 187 -33.82 -4.83 6.56
CA VAL A 187 -33.12 -3.70 5.94
C VAL A 187 -34.10 -3.00 4.99
N PRO A 188 -34.53 -1.76 5.26
CA PRO A 188 -35.46 -1.04 4.39
C PRO A 188 -34.83 -0.71 3.04
N VAL A 189 -35.65 -0.66 1.99
CA VAL A 189 -35.27 -0.09 0.69
C VAL A 189 -35.44 1.42 0.80
N ALA A 190 -34.32 2.15 0.90
CA ALA A 190 -34.34 3.61 1.02
C ALA A 190 -34.38 4.31 -0.34
N TYR A 191 -33.89 3.63 -1.38
CA TYR A 191 -33.85 4.16 -2.74
C TYR A 191 -34.21 3.07 -3.76
N GLU A 192 -34.99 3.47 -4.75
CA GLU A 192 -35.21 2.74 -6.00
C GLU A 192 -34.75 3.65 -7.14
N ALA A 193 -33.95 3.12 -8.05
CA ALA A 193 -33.34 3.91 -9.12
C ALA A 193 -33.16 3.09 -10.40
N ASP A 194 -33.00 3.78 -11.53
CA ASP A 194 -32.53 3.15 -12.76
C ASP A 194 -31.06 2.74 -12.61
N VAL A 195 -30.25 3.66 -12.08
CA VAL A 195 -28.80 3.48 -11.94
C VAL A 195 -28.38 3.78 -10.50
N ALA A 196 -27.79 2.80 -9.83
CA ALA A 196 -27.11 2.99 -8.55
C ALA A 196 -25.61 3.02 -8.75
N VAL A 197 -24.96 4.14 -8.43
CA VAL A 197 -23.51 4.28 -8.46
C VAL A 197 -22.97 4.14 -7.04
N VAL A 198 -22.03 3.22 -6.85
CA VAL A 198 -21.43 2.92 -5.55
C VAL A 198 -19.97 3.34 -5.55
N GLY A 199 -19.65 4.37 -4.78
CA GLY A 199 -18.36 5.06 -4.77
C GLY A 199 -18.46 6.42 -5.48
N GLY A 200 -18.14 7.50 -4.79
CA GLY A 200 -18.15 8.88 -5.28
C GLY A 200 -16.73 9.40 -5.59
N GLY A 201 -15.84 8.51 -6.02
CA GLY A 201 -14.54 8.87 -6.58
C GLY A 201 -14.65 9.48 -7.99
N PRO A 202 -13.51 9.76 -8.66
CA PRO A 202 -13.49 10.41 -9.98
C PRO A 202 -14.37 9.71 -11.03
N ALA A 203 -14.30 8.37 -11.10
CA ALA A 203 -15.13 7.58 -12.01
C ALA A 203 -16.61 7.55 -11.61
N GLY A 204 -16.90 7.49 -10.31
CA GLY A 204 -18.26 7.41 -9.82
C GLY A 204 -19.05 8.69 -10.02
N VAL A 205 -18.44 9.85 -9.76
CA VAL A 205 -19.08 11.14 -10.06
C VAL A 205 -19.33 11.29 -11.56
N ALA A 206 -18.36 10.93 -12.39
CA ALA A 206 -18.53 10.93 -13.85
C ALA A 206 -19.68 10.00 -14.26
N ALA A 207 -19.75 8.78 -13.74
CA ALA A 207 -20.83 7.85 -14.06
C ALA A 207 -22.21 8.38 -13.64
N ALA A 208 -22.33 8.93 -12.43
CA ALA A 208 -23.59 9.42 -11.92
C ALA A 208 -24.12 10.63 -12.70
N VAL A 209 -23.26 11.64 -12.93
CA VAL A 209 -23.61 12.85 -13.70
C VAL A 209 -23.98 12.49 -15.13
N MET A 210 -23.21 11.63 -15.78
CA MET A 210 -23.45 11.27 -17.17
C MET A 210 -24.69 10.38 -17.32
N ALA A 211 -24.98 9.47 -16.37
CA ALA A 211 -26.24 8.73 -16.36
C ALA A 211 -27.46 9.66 -16.19
N ALA A 212 -27.37 10.62 -15.26
CA ALA A 212 -28.45 11.59 -15.02
C ALA A 212 -28.71 12.51 -16.23
N ARG A 213 -27.66 12.92 -16.95
CA ARG A 213 -27.78 13.70 -18.19
C ARG A 213 -28.46 12.92 -19.32
N GLN A 214 -28.38 11.59 -19.29
CA GLN A 214 -29.13 10.70 -20.19
C GLN A 214 -30.58 10.45 -19.71
N GLY A 215 -31.02 11.11 -18.64
CA GLY A 215 -32.40 11.05 -18.14
C GLY A 215 -32.68 9.89 -17.17
N ALA A 216 -31.67 9.15 -16.72
CA ALA A 216 -31.86 8.09 -15.74
C ALA A 216 -32.16 8.64 -14.35
N GLN A 217 -32.99 7.95 -13.57
CA GLN A 217 -33.09 8.17 -12.13
C GLN A 217 -31.85 7.56 -11.46
N VAL A 218 -31.02 8.41 -10.86
CA VAL A 218 -29.72 8.00 -10.32
C VAL A 218 -29.67 8.16 -8.80
N VAL A 219 -29.07 7.17 -8.14
CA VAL A 219 -28.61 7.30 -6.75
C VAL A 219 -27.09 7.10 -6.65
N LEU A 220 -26.39 7.99 -5.96
CA LEU A 220 -24.93 7.96 -5.74
C LEU A 220 -24.59 7.82 -4.25
N LEU A 221 -23.87 6.76 -3.89
CA LEU A 221 -23.53 6.47 -2.50
C LEU A 221 -22.00 6.55 -2.31
N GLU A 222 -21.55 7.35 -1.34
CA GLU A 222 -20.13 7.53 -1.02
C GLU A 222 -19.87 7.18 0.45
N ALA A 223 -18.82 6.40 0.68
CA ALA A 223 -18.41 5.96 2.02
C ALA A 223 -17.77 7.11 2.82
N GLU A 224 -17.13 8.05 2.14
CA GLU A 224 -16.47 9.22 2.71
C GLU A 224 -17.42 10.42 2.88
N GLY A 225 -16.91 11.48 3.49
CA GLY A 225 -17.64 12.74 3.73
C GLY A 225 -17.64 13.74 2.57
N CYS A 226 -17.05 13.39 1.42
CA CYS A 226 -16.99 14.25 0.23
C CYS A 226 -16.71 13.43 -1.03
N PHE A 227 -17.06 13.97 -2.20
CA PHE A 227 -16.70 13.38 -3.48
C PHE A 227 -15.22 13.56 -3.84
N GLY A 228 -14.73 12.74 -4.77
CA GLY A 228 -13.42 12.87 -5.41
C GLY A 228 -12.38 11.82 -5.00
N GLY A 229 -12.69 10.95 -4.03
CA GLY A 229 -11.85 9.82 -3.63
C GLY A 229 -10.41 10.24 -3.34
N LEU A 230 -9.45 9.64 -4.05
CA LEU A 230 -8.03 9.91 -3.80
C LEU A 230 -7.60 11.36 -4.08
N GLY A 231 -8.27 12.08 -4.98
CA GLY A 231 -7.96 13.50 -5.23
C GLY A 231 -8.42 14.45 -4.12
N THR A 232 -9.36 14.01 -3.27
CA THR A 232 -9.90 14.82 -2.17
C THR A 232 -9.63 14.18 -0.82
N ALA A 233 -10.37 13.15 -0.42
CA ALA A 233 -10.18 12.44 0.84
C ALA A 233 -8.78 11.78 0.93
N GLY A 234 -8.20 11.35 -0.19
CA GLY A 234 -6.84 10.81 -0.22
C GLY A 234 -5.72 11.85 -0.38
N LEU A 235 -6.05 13.14 -0.56
CA LEU A 235 -5.12 14.26 -0.77
C LEU A 235 -4.04 14.04 -1.85
N VAL A 236 -4.28 13.19 -2.85
CA VAL A 236 -3.36 13.07 -3.99
C VAL A 236 -3.27 14.44 -4.66
N PRO A 237 -2.05 15.02 -4.79
CA PRO A 237 -1.92 16.45 -5.05
C PRO A 237 -1.87 16.81 -6.55
N ALA A 238 -2.04 15.82 -7.44
CA ALA A 238 -2.01 16.02 -8.89
C ALA A 238 -2.89 15.02 -9.63
N PHE A 239 -3.49 15.47 -10.74
CA PHE A 239 -4.38 14.66 -11.59
C PHE A 239 -3.64 13.68 -12.50
N MET A 240 -2.40 13.98 -12.87
CA MET A 240 -1.69 13.41 -14.02
C MET A 240 -2.24 13.90 -15.38
N GLN A 241 -1.86 13.24 -16.47
CA GLN A 241 -2.04 13.72 -17.85
C GLN A 241 -3.49 13.62 -18.30
N PHE A 242 -4.06 14.74 -18.76
CA PHE A 242 -5.34 14.79 -19.47
C PHE A 242 -5.19 14.62 -20.99
N THR A 243 -3.97 14.76 -21.51
CA THR A 243 -3.67 14.86 -22.94
C THR A 243 -2.55 13.91 -23.35
N ASP A 244 -2.52 13.46 -24.61
CA ASP A 244 -1.34 12.87 -25.24
C ASP A 244 -0.34 13.92 -25.77
N GLY A 245 -0.60 15.20 -25.51
CA GLY A 245 0.17 16.34 -26.02
C GLY A 245 -0.33 16.91 -27.35
N GLU A 246 -1.34 16.30 -27.98
CA GLU A 246 -2.04 16.78 -29.18
C GLU A 246 -3.56 16.89 -28.96
N HIS A 247 -4.14 15.93 -28.27
CA HIS A 247 -5.56 15.79 -28.02
C HIS A 247 -5.86 15.78 -26.53
N PHE A 248 -7.01 16.34 -26.14
CA PHE A 248 -7.54 16.20 -24.79
C PHE A 248 -8.32 14.89 -24.68
N LEU A 249 -7.69 13.89 -24.04
CA LEU A 249 -8.17 12.51 -24.05
C LEU A 249 -9.35 12.28 -23.12
N ALA A 250 -9.35 12.92 -21.95
CA ALA A 250 -10.48 12.87 -21.02
C ALA A 250 -11.58 13.88 -21.40
N GLY A 251 -11.95 13.91 -22.68
CA GLY A 251 -13.00 14.77 -23.23
C GLY A 251 -14.38 14.50 -22.63
N GLY A 252 -15.26 15.50 -22.67
CA GLY A 252 -16.56 15.49 -22.01
C GLY A 252 -16.46 15.83 -20.53
N PHE A 253 -16.91 14.94 -19.63
CA PHE A 253 -16.91 15.18 -18.19
C PHE A 253 -15.54 15.63 -17.65
N GLY A 254 -14.46 14.98 -18.08
CA GLY A 254 -13.11 15.30 -17.63
C GLY A 254 -12.65 16.69 -18.06
N GLN A 255 -12.99 17.12 -19.28
CA GLN A 255 -12.72 18.46 -19.81
C GLN A 255 -13.55 19.51 -19.06
N GLU A 256 -14.84 19.25 -18.84
CA GLU A 256 -15.71 20.16 -18.10
C GLU A 256 -15.18 20.40 -16.67
N LEU A 257 -14.79 19.34 -15.96
CA LEU A 257 -14.19 19.44 -14.63
C LEU A 257 -12.87 20.23 -14.66
N PHE A 258 -12.00 19.94 -15.63
CA PHE A 258 -10.73 20.65 -15.80
C PHE A 258 -10.95 22.15 -16.04
N ASP A 259 -11.93 22.51 -16.88
CA ASP A 259 -12.25 23.90 -17.22
C ASP A 259 -12.84 24.65 -16.02
N ARG A 260 -13.78 24.02 -15.28
CA ARG A 260 -14.35 24.59 -14.05
C ARG A 260 -13.27 24.85 -12.99
N LEU A 261 -12.34 23.91 -12.79
CA LEU A 261 -11.22 24.08 -11.87
C LEU A 261 -10.27 25.19 -12.33
N THR A 262 -9.98 25.24 -13.62
CA THR A 262 -9.10 26.26 -14.22
C THR A 262 -9.71 27.66 -14.09
N ALA A 263 -11.04 27.79 -14.18
CA ALA A 263 -11.74 29.06 -14.05
C ALA A 263 -11.64 29.66 -12.64
N ILE A 264 -11.57 28.84 -11.60
CA ILE A 264 -11.50 29.28 -10.19
C ILE A 264 -10.09 29.26 -9.59
N SER A 265 -9.09 28.77 -10.34
CA SER A 265 -7.71 28.65 -9.86
C SER A 265 -6.88 29.92 -10.11
N ASP A 266 -6.06 30.31 -9.13
CA ASP A 266 -5.03 31.33 -9.32
C ASP A 266 -3.89 30.78 -10.20
N LYS A 267 -3.93 31.11 -11.50
CA LYS A 267 -2.95 30.63 -12.50
C LYS A 267 -1.51 31.07 -12.24
N ALA A 268 -1.29 32.12 -11.43
CA ALA A 268 0.06 32.54 -11.04
C ALA A 268 0.68 31.60 -9.98
N VAL A 269 -0.16 30.77 -9.36
CA VAL A 269 0.20 29.94 -8.20
C VAL A 269 0.08 28.45 -8.53
N ASN A 270 -0.98 28.06 -9.26
CA ASN A 270 -1.31 26.66 -9.48
C ASN A 270 -1.08 26.24 -10.94
N ASN A 271 -0.37 25.14 -11.13
CA ASN A 271 -0.33 24.44 -12.42
C ASN A 271 -1.70 23.78 -12.65
N PRO A 272 -2.27 23.77 -13.87
CA PRO A 272 -3.52 23.08 -14.20
C PRO A 272 -3.62 21.62 -13.72
N TYR A 273 -2.49 20.93 -13.55
CA TYR A 273 -2.47 19.53 -13.10
C TYR A 273 -2.43 19.35 -11.58
N SER A 274 -2.23 20.42 -10.82
CA SER A 274 -2.13 20.39 -9.36
C SER A 274 -3.49 20.58 -8.70
N ILE A 275 -3.76 19.75 -7.69
CA ILE A 275 -5.07 19.66 -7.06
C ILE A 275 -5.14 20.58 -5.85
N GLN A 276 -5.98 21.60 -5.96
CA GLN A 276 -6.47 22.36 -4.82
C GLN A 276 -7.71 21.64 -4.27
N VAL A 277 -7.53 20.87 -3.19
CA VAL A 277 -8.51 19.90 -2.69
C VAL A 277 -9.90 20.52 -2.44
N GLU A 278 -9.97 21.70 -1.81
CA GLU A 278 -11.25 22.37 -1.52
C GLU A 278 -11.91 22.97 -2.77
N ASN A 279 -11.14 23.27 -3.83
CA ASN A 279 -11.71 23.65 -5.11
C ASN A 279 -12.32 22.42 -5.80
N LEU A 280 -11.61 21.29 -5.74
CA LEU A 280 -12.06 20.03 -6.32
C LEU A 280 -13.35 19.51 -5.69
N LYS A 281 -13.47 19.54 -4.35
CA LYS A 281 -14.71 19.17 -3.65
C LYS A 281 -15.90 19.99 -4.14
N ARG A 282 -15.75 21.32 -4.16
CA ARG A 282 -16.83 22.24 -4.60
C ARG A 282 -17.22 22.03 -6.05
N VAL A 283 -16.27 21.83 -6.95
CA VAL A 283 -16.58 21.54 -8.36
C VAL A 283 -17.35 20.22 -8.49
N TYR A 284 -16.99 19.17 -7.75
CA TYR A 284 -17.78 17.93 -7.76
C TYR A 284 -19.18 18.13 -7.16
N ASP A 285 -19.28 18.85 -6.04
CA ASP A 285 -20.56 19.16 -5.40
C ASP A 285 -21.48 19.93 -6.36
N ASP A 286 -20.96 20.96 -7.03
CA ASP A 286 -21.69 21.73 -8.04
C ASP A 286 -22.15 20.84 -9.20
N MET A 287 -21.26 20.03 -9.78
CA MET A 287 -21.59 19.15 -10.90
C MET A 287 -22.65 18.10 -10.55
N VAL A 288 -22.68 17.59 -9.32
CA VAL A 288 -23.71 16.65 -8.85
C VAL A 288 -25.02 17.39 -8.53
N THR A 289 -24.96 18.50 -7.80
CA THR A 289 -26.16 19.24 -7.35
C THR A 289 -26.86 20.02 -8.47
N GLU A 290 -26.18 20.30 -9.59
CA GLU A 290 -26.78 20.80 -10.83
C GLU A 290 -27.67 19.76 -11.54
N THR A 291 -27.69 18.52 -11.07
CA THR A 291 -28.51 17.42 -11.60
C THR A 291 -29.53 16.93 -10.56
N ALA A 292 -30.48 16.08 -10.99
CA ALA A 292 -31.48 15.48 -10.11
C ALA A 292 -31.00 14.20 -9.39
N ILE A 293 -29.69 14.00 -9.22
CA ILE A 293 -29.13 12.81 -8.55
C ILE A 293 -29.50 12.83 -7.07
N ALA A 294 -30.05 11.71 -6.57
CA ALA A 294 -30.11 11.47 -5.13
C ALA A 294 -28.74 11.01 -4.65
N PHE A 295 -28.15 11.65 -3.65
CA PHE A 295 -26.85 11.20 -3.12
C PHE A 295 -26.77 11.18 -1.60
N ARG A 296 -25.88 10.33 -1.08
CA ARG A 296 -25.63 10.22 0.36
C ARG A 296 -24.14 9.94 0.62
N PHE A 297 -23.54 10.75 1.49
CA PHE A 297 -22.20 10.54 2.04
C PHE A 297 -22.24 9.60 3.25
N VAL A 298 -21.06 9.18 3.73
CA VAL A 298 -20.91 8.35 4.94
C VAL A 298 -21.78 7.08 4.87
N SER A 299 -21.81 6.44 3.69
CA SER A 299 -22.66 5.30 3.37
C SER A 299 -21.79 4.17 2.83
N ARG A 300 -21.45 3.21 3.69
CA ARG A 300 -20.51 2.13 3.36
C ARG A 300 -21.25 0.90 2.86
N LEU A 301 -20.91 0.40 1.68
CA LEU A 301 -21.41 -0.89 1.17
C LEU A 301 -20.94 -2.02 2.09
N ILE A 302 -21.85 -2.91 2.50
CA ILE A 302 -21.55 -4.03 3.38
C ILE A 302 -22.03 -5.39 2.84
N ALA A 303 -23.03 -5.40 1.96
CA ALA A 303 -23.55 -6.63 1.37
C ALA A 303 -24.30 -6.33 0.06
N VAL A 304 -24.56 -7.37 -0.73
CA VAL A 304 -25.46 -7.32 -1.88
C VAL A 304 -26.43 -8.48 -1.81
N ARG A 305 -27.61 -8.31 -2.44
CA ARG A 305 -28.57 -9.37 -2.68
C ARG A 305 -28.69 -9.60 -4.17
N GLN A 306 -28.68 -10.86 -4.58
CA GLN A 306 -28.79 -11.27 -5.98
C GLN A 306 -29.92 -12.28 -6.20
N ASP A 307 -30.41 -12.31 -7.43
CA ASP A 307 -31.23 -13.39 -7.99
C ASP A 307 -30.51 -13.93 -9.23
N GLY A 308 -29.99 -15.16 -9.14
CA GLY A 308 -29.07 -15.69 -10.13
C GLY A 308 -27.84 -14.79 -10.31
N ASN A 309 -27.62 -14.31 -11.54
CA ASN A 309 -26.52 -13.41 -11.94
C ASN A 309 -26.91 -11.92 -11.94
N ARG A 310 -28.07 -11.57 -11.38
CA ARG A 310 -28.58 -10.21 -11.31
C ARG A 310 -28.49 -9.69 -9.88
N VAL A 311 -27.78 -8.59 -9.68
CA VAL A 311 -27.81 -7.87 -8.41
C VAL A 311 -29.15 -7.14 -8.31
N THR A 312 -29.90 -7.40 -7.24
CA THR A 312 -31.20 -6.76 -7.01
C THR A 312 -31.07 -5.61 -6.03
N HIS A 313 -30.24 -5.78 -4.99
CA HIS A 313 -30.05 -4.76 -3.95
C HIS A 313 -28.59 -4.66 -3.53
N ALA A 314 -28.14 -3.44 -3.24
CA ALA A 314 -26.93 -3.17 -2.49
C ALA A 314 -27.30 -2.69 -1.08
N ILE A 315 -26.63 -3.21 -0.05
CA ILE A 315 -26.92 -2.95 1.37
C ILE A 315 -25.79 -2.12 1.96
N PHE A 316 -26.16 -1.04 2.65
CA PHE A 316 -25.27 -0.05 3.20
C PHE A 316 -25.43 0.10 4.71
N ALA A 317 -24.29 0.32 5.38
CA ALA A 317 -24.25 0.88 6.70
C ALA A 317 -24.10 2.40 6.61
N GLY A 318 -25.17 3.11 6.94
CA GLY A 318 -25.16 4.56 7.14
C GLY A 318 -24.82 4.94 8.57
N LYS A 319 -24.72 6.24 8.84
CA LYS A 319 -24.45 6.75 10.19
C LYS A 319 -25.53 6.38 11.22
N THR A 320 -26.78 6.28 10.80
CA THR A 320 -27.96 6.16 11.67
C THR A 320 -28.74 4.86 11.48
N ASP A 321 -28.50 4.15 10.38
CA ASP A 321 -29.38 3.12 9.86
C ASP A 321 -28.61 2.15 8.95
N LEU A 322 -29.06 0.91 8.91
CA LEU A 322 -28.80 -0.01 7.80
C LEU A 322 -29.90 0.19 6.76
N PHE A 323 -29.53 0.35 5.50
CA PHE A 323 -30.50 0.54 4.41
C PHE A 323 -30.03 -0.17 3.14
N SER A 324 -30.95 -0.32 2.19
CA SER A 324 -30.66 -0.92 0.90
C SER A 324 -31.10 -0.02 -0.25
N VAL A 325 -30.48 -0.26 -1.40
CA VAL A 325 -30.76 0.41 -2.66
C VAL A 325 -31.14 -0.67 -3.66
N ALA A 326 -32.33 -0.58 -4.23
CA ALA A 326 -32.74 -1.38 -5.38
C ALA A 326 -32.45 -0.60 -6.66
N ALA A 327 -31.86 -1.26 -7.66
CA ALA A 327 -31.61 -0.61 -8.94
C ALA A 327 -31.66 -1.57 -10.12
N ARG A 328 -32.01 -1.03 -11.30
CA ARG A 328 -31.99 -1.78 -12.55
C ARG A 328 -30.55 -2.09 -12.98
N VAL A 329 -29.64 -1.11 -12.90
CA VAL A 329 -28.20 -1.27 -13.13
C VAL A 329 -27.41 -0.74 -11.93
N PHE A 330 -26.32 -1.42 -11.59
CA PHE A 330 -25.33 -0.96 -10.63
C PHE A 330 -24.01 -0.59 -11.32
N VAL A 331 -23.39 0.52 -10.91
CA VAL A 331 -22.02 0.88 -11.30
C VAL A 331 -21.13 0.78 -10.07
N ASP A 332 -20.23 -0.21 -10.06
CA ASP A 332 -19.19 -0.35 -9.06
C ASP A 332 -18.02 0.60 -9.36
N ALA A 333 -18.02 1.72 -8.65
CA ALA A 333 -16.96 2.73 -8.67
C ALA A 333 -16.27 2.83 -7.29
N THR A 334 -16.29 1.75 -6.50
CA THR A 334 -15.67 1.67 -5.16
C THR A 334 -14.14 1.80 -5.21
N GLY A 335 -13.56 1.60 -6.39
CA GLY A 335 -12.12 1.62 -6.63
C GLY A 335 -11.42 0.33 -6.20
N ASP A 336 -12.10 -0.58 -5.52
CA ASP A 336 -11.60 -1.89 -5.10
C ASP A 336 -12.55 -3.05 -5.44
N ALA A 337 -13.46 -2.84 -6.40
CA ALA A 337 -14.42 -3.84 -6.89
C ALA A 337 -15.28 -4.48 -5.78
N LEU A 338 -15.58 -3.76 -4.70
CA LEU A 338 -16.25 -4.35 -3.54
C LEU A 338 -17.66 -4.86 -3.88
N LEU A 339 -18.43 -4.15 -4.70
CA LEU A 339 -19.76 -4.58 -5.11
C LEU A 339 -19.68 -5.85 -5.96
N CYS A 340 -18.80 -5.85 -6.96
CA CYS A 340 -18.56 -7.02 -7.80
C CYS A 340 -18.08 -8.22 -6.98
N TYR A 341 -17.16 -8.01 -6.04
CA TYR A 341 -16.66 -9.05 -5.15
C TYR A 341 -17.77 -9.64 -4.26
N LEU A 342 -18.59 -8.79 -3.64
CA LEU A 342 -19.72 -9.23 -2.82
C LEU A 342 -20.79 -9.97 -3.64
N ALA A 343 -20.92 -9.64 -4.93
CA ALA A 343 -21.79 -10.32 -5.88
C ALA A 343 -21.19 -11.64 -6.44
N GLY A 344 -19.95 -11.99 -6.06
CA GLY A 344 -19.29 -13.22 -6.50
C GLY A 344 -18.65 -13.15 -7.89
N ALA A 345 -18.46 -11.96 -8.45
CA ALA A 345 -17.69 -11.81 -9.69
C ALA A 345 -16.20 -12.12 -9.45
N PRO A 346 -15.52 -12.77 -10.41
CA PRO A 346 -14.08 -13.04 -10.31
C PRO A 346 -13.26 -11.74 -10.27
N THR A 347 -12.26 -11.70 -9.39
CA THR A 347 -11.34 -10.56 -9.25
C THR A 347 -9.89 -11.02 -9.17
N LEU A 348 -8.99 -10.20 -9.71
CA LEU A 348 -7.53 -10.32 -9.53
C LEU A 348 -7.04 -9.26 -8.53
N LYS A 349 -5.97 -9.54 -7.78
CA LYS A 349 -5.38 -8.60 -6.81
C LYS A 349 -3.85 -8.74 -6.81
N GLY A 350 -3.13 -7.62 -6.87
CA GLY A 350 -1.67 -7.60 -6.82
C GLY A 350 -0.97 -8.32 -7.98
N ASP A 351 0.25 -8.78 -7.72
CA ASP A 351 0.99 -9.74 -8.55
C ASP A 351 0.68 -11.21 -8.22
N ASP A 352 1.42 -12.11 -8.87
CA ASP A 352 1.28 -13.58 -8.72
C ASP A 352 1.53 -14.08 -7.28
N THR A 353 2.11 -13.23 -6.42
CA THR A 353 2.35 -13.52 -5.00
C THR A 353 1.49 -12.65 -4.07
N ASN A 354 0.47 -11.96 -4.62
CA ASN A 354 -0.39 -10.99 -3.94
C ASN A 354 0.35 -9.78 -3.34
N ASN A 355 1.58 -9.47 -3.78
CA ASN A 355 2.20 -8.22 -3.37
C ASN A 355 1.53 -7.04 -4.09
N MET A 356 1.35 -5.96 -3.33
CA MET A 356 0.73 -4.74 -3.80
C MET A 356 1.78 -3.65 -4.03
N MET A 357 1.51 -2.74 -4.97
CA MET A 357 2.23 -1.49 -5.13
C MET A 357 2.14 -0.73 -3.81
N ALA A 358 3.24 -0.12 -3.40
CA ALA A 358 3.25 0.65 -2.17
C ALA A 358 2.18 1.75 -2.17
N GLY A 359 1.50 1.93 -1.05
CA GLY A 359 0.59 3.05 -0.83
C GLY A 359 1.35 4.31 -0.41
N THR A 360 0.68 5.46 -0.38
CA THR A 360 1.23 6.69 0.20
C THR A 360 0.19 7.42 1.04
N LEU A 361 0.55 7.81 2.27
CA LEU A 361 -0.30 8.70 3.05
C LEU A 361 -0.01 10.13 2.60
N CYS A 362 -0.76 10.61 1.61
CA CYS A 362 -0.55 11.96 1.11
C CYS A 362 -0.85 12.99 2.21
N SER A 363 -0.22 14.16 2.10
CA SER A 363 -0.22 15.18 3.14
C SER A 363 -0.21 16.59 2.56
N LEU A 364 -0.65 17.56 3.36
CA LEU A 364 -0.58 18.97 3.04
C LEU A 364 0.46 19.64 3.93
N TRP A 365 1.22 20.55 3.34
CA TRP A 365 2.33 21.25 3.96
C TRP A 365 2.21 22.75 3.72
N ALA A 366 2.66 23.56 4.66
CA ALA A 366 2.74 25.02 4.55
C ALA A 366 4.20 25.49 4.65
N GLY A 367 4.45 26.79 4.49
CA GLY A 367 5.77 27.39 4.70
C GLY A 367 6.78 27.18 3.57
N ILE A 368 6.34 26.72 2.38
CA ILE A 368 7.24 26.43 1.26
C ILE A 368 7.50 27.70 0.43
N ASP A 369 8.77 28.07 0.27
CA ASP A 369 9.22 29.10 -0.67
C ASP A 369 9.47 28.50 -2.06
N TRP A 370 8.40 28.46 -2.85
CA TRP A 370 8.43 27.94 -4.22
C TRP A 370 9.39 28.66 -5.16
N LYS A 371 9.89 29.86 -4.83
CA LYS A 371 10.90 30.55 -5.66
C LYS A 371 12.29 29.93 -5.49
N ARG A 372 12.55 29.28 -4.35
CA ARG A 372 13.83 28.63 -4.02
C ARG A 372 13.82 27.13 -4.29
N VAL A 373 12.64 26.51 -4.38
CA VAL A 373 12.48 25.07 -4.66
C VAL A 373 13.17 24.68 -5.97
N LYS A 374 14.04 23.67 -5.88
CA LYS A 374 14.67 22.99 -7.03
C LYS A 374 14.15 21.55 -7.12
N LYS A 375 13.93 21.07 -8.34
CA LYS A 375 13.55 19.67 -8.64
C LYS A 375 14.74 18.89 -9.22
N PRO A 376 14.75 17.55 -9.15
CA PRO A 376 13.78 16.69 -8.46
C PRO A 376 13.96 16.72 -6.94
N ASP A 377 12.92 16.31 -6.21
CA ASP A 377 12.96 16.26 -4.74
C ASP A 377 13.91 15.17 -4.25
N GLY A 378 14.13 14.10 -5.03
CA GLY A 378 15.01 12.99 -4.66
C GLY A 378 16.53 13.24 -4.79
N ARG A 379 16.96 14.46 -5.15
CA ARG A 379 18.35 14.77 -5.53
C ARG A 379 19.40 14.57 -4.44
N SER A 380 18.99 14.53 -3.18
CA SER A 380 19.87 14.36 -2.01
C SER A 380 19.49 13.15 -1.16
N LEU A 381 18.77 12.19 -1.73
CA LEU A 381 18.36 10.98 -1.00
C LEU A 381 19.57 10.14 -0.56
N ASP A 382 20.61 10.05 -1.39
CA ASP A 382 21.81 9.28 -1.06
C ASP A 382 22.54 9.84 0.18
N ASP A 383 22.67 11.17 0.27
CA ASP A 383 23.22 11.84 1.45
C ASP A 383 22.35 11.59 2.69
N ALA A 384 21.03 11.73 2.56
CA ALA A 384 20.10 11.49 3.64
C ALA A 384 20.08 10.03 4.12
N PHE A 385 20.30 9.05 3.23
CA PHE A 385 20.47 7.65 3.61
C PHE A 385 21.80 7.42 4.33
N ALA A 386 22.88 8.05 3.88
CA ALA A 386 24.19 7.97 4.54
C ALA A 386 24.11 8.54 5.97
N ASP A 387 23.38 9.64 6.14
CA ASP A 387 23.13 10.30 7.43
C ASP A 387 22.03 9.62 8.27
N LYS A 388 21.41 8.56 7.75
CA LYS A 388 20.35 7.77 8.41
C LYS A 388 19.13 8.61 8.82
N VAL A 389 18.77 9.58 7.99
CA VAL A 389 17.55 10.41 8.16
C VAL A 389 16.29 9.54 8.10
N PHE A 390 16.31 8.55 7.19
CA PHE A 390 15.21 7.64 6.91
C PHE A 390 15.40 6.27 7.54
N THR A 391 14.34 5.70 8.13
CA THR A 391 14.33 4.31 8.60
C THR A 391 14.25 3.30 7.48
N THR A 392 13.62 3.68 6.36
CA THR A 392 13.42 2.84 5.19
C THR A 392 14.09 3.54 3.99
N PRO A 393 15.03 2.90 3.27
CA PRO A 393 15.72 3.51 2.14
C PRO A 393 14.84 3.54 0.87
N ASP A 394 13.70 4.24 0.95
CA ASP A 394 12.78 4.43 -0.18
C ASP A 394 13.37 5.40 -1.21
N ARG A 395 13.89 4.84 -2.29
CA ARG A 395 14.47 5.60 -3.41
C ARG A 395 13.40 6.20 -4.33
N HIS A 396 12.16 5.75 -4.23
CA HIS A 396 11.07 6.24 -5.06
C HIS A 396 10.34 7.39 -4.35
N LEU A 397 10.67 8.61 -4.73
CA LEU A 397 10.04 9.83 -4.20
C LEU A 397 9.22 10.57 -5.28
N PRO A 398 7.89 10.36 -5.37
CA PRO A 398 7.04 11.13 -6.28
C PRO A 398 7.08 12.64 -5.99
N GLY A 399 7.13 13.00 -4.72
CA GLY A 399 7.52 14.33 -4.25
C GLY A 399 6.35 15.28 -3.95
N MET A 400 6.72 16.55 -3.81
CA MET A 400 5.85 17.65 -3.42
C MET A 400 5.33 18.43 -4.64
N TRP A 401 4.04 18.71 -4.68
CA TRP A 401 3.41 19.53 -5.71
C TRP A 401 2.96 20.86 -5.14
N ARG A 402 3.14 21.94 -5.90
CA ARG A 402 2.65 23.26 -5.51
C ARG A 402 1.13 23.29 -5.66
N VAL A 403 0.44 23.47 -4.54
CA VAL A 403 -1.04 23.54 -4.47
C VAL A 403 -1.53 24.86 -3.88
N GLY A 404 -0.64 25.82 -3.70
CA GLY A 404 -0.96 27.15 -3.18
C GLY A 404 0.26 28.06 -3.13
N ARG A 405 0.09 29.24 -2.53
CA ARG A 405 1.14 30.28 -2.52
C ARG A 405 2.39 29.84 -1.79
N SER A 406 2.21 29.19 -0.64
CA SER A 406 3.23 28.53 0.18
C SER A 406 2.82 27.10 0.57
N LEU A 407 1.73 26.59 -0.02
CA LEU A 407 1.20 25.27 0.26
C LEU A 407 1.74 24.23 -0.72
N GLY A 408 2.09 23.06 -0.18
CA GLY A 408 2.53 21.89 -0.95
C GLY A 408 1.71 20.65 -0.61
N GLY A 409 1.31 19.91 -1.63
CA GLY A 409 0.73 18.59 -1.49
C GLY A 409 1.80 17.53 -1.68
N GLY A 410 2.05 16.73 -0.65
CA GLY A 410 3.09 15.70 -0.64
C GLY A 410 2.52 14.33 -1.01
N ASN A 411 3.01 13.75 -2.10
CA ASN A 411 2.91 12.32 -2.37
C ASN A 411 4.29 11.71 -2.02
N ILE A 412 4.56 11.64 -0.72
CA ILE A 412 5.88 11.30 -0.16
C ILE A 412 5.75 10.22 0.90
N GLY A 413 6.73 9.32 0.96
CA GLY A 413 6.78 8.21 1.90
C GLY A 413 5.89 7.04 1.51
N HIS A 414 6.49 6.05 0.84
CA HIS A 414 5.79 4.80 0.56
C HIS A 414 5.55 3.97 1.82
N ALA A 415 4.33 3.47 1.94
CA ALA A 415 3.98 2.36 2.81
C ALA A 415 4.01 1.06 1.99
N PHE A 416 5.07 0.28 2.15
CA PHE A 416 5.23 -1.02 1.50
C PHE A 416 4.40 -2.09 2.23
N GLY A 417 3.95 -3.11 1.49
CA GLY A 417 3.19 -4.24 2.04
C GLY A 417 1.75 -3.93 2.47
N VAL A 418 1.22 -2.75 2.13
CA VAL A 418 -0.16 -2.38 2.44
C VAL A 418 -1.15 -3.13 1.54
N ASP A 419 -2.13 -3.80 2.15
CA ASP A 419 -3.29 -4.34 1.45
C ASP A 419 -4.49 -3.40 1.67
N GLY A 420 -4.89 -2.71 0.61
CA GLY A 420 -6.02 -1.78 0.66
C GLY A 420 -7.39 -2.43 0.88
N THR A 421 -7.46 -3.76 0.95
CA THR A 421 -8.68 -4.53 1.21
C THR A 421 -8.75 -5.12 2.62
N ASP A 422 -7.75 -4.84 3.46
CA ASP A 422 -7.64 -5.33 4.83
C ASP A 422 -7.54 -4.16 5.83
N GLU A 423 -8.51 -4.05 6.73
CA GLU A 423 -8.60 -2.92 7.67
C GLU A 423 -7.45 -2.86 8.68
N GLN A 424 -6.84 -4.01 9.02
CA GLN A 424 -5.71 -4.07 9.95
C GLN A 424 -4.44 -3.52 9.26
N SER A 425 -4.17 -3.97 8.03
CA SER A 425 -3.09 -3.50 7.17
C SER A 425 -3.20 -1.99 6.91
N LEU A 426 -4.41 -1.49 6.63
CA LEU A 426 -4.67 -0.07 6.49
C LEU A 426 -4.39 0.70 7.79
N THR A 427 -4.88 0.19 8.93
CA THR A 427 -4.70 0.83 10.25
C THR A 427 -3.23 0.97 10.61
N GLU A 428 -2.47 -0.11 10.44
CA GLU A 428 -1.03 -0.13 10.64
C GLU A 428 -0.37 0.88 9.70
N SER A 429 -0.60 0.76 8.38
CA SER A 429 0.02 1.64 7.38
C SER A 429 -0.22 3.13 7.68
N LEU A 430 -1.43 3.51 8.09
CA LEU A 430 -1.74 4.88 8.50
C LEU A 430 -0.91 5.35 9.70
N VAL A 431 -0.77 4.51 10.73
CA VAL A 431 0.03 4.85 11.92
C VAL A 431 1.53 4.93 11.59
N TYR A 432 2.03 4.06 10.71
CA TYR A 432 3.42 4.11 10.27
C TYR A 432 3.70 5.33 9.43
N SER A 433 2.89 5.60 8.41
CA SER A 433 3.15 6.71 7.50
C SER A 433 3.13 8.05 8.22
N ARG A 434 2.30 8.23 9.27
CA ARG A 434 2.36 9.45 10.10
C ARG A 434 3.71 9.64 10.79
N LYS A 435 4.37 8.56 11.22
CA LYS A 435 5.74 8.62 11.77
C LYS A 435 6.75 8.91 10.66
N LEU A 436 6.60 8.24 9.51
CA LEU A 436 7.46 8.40 8.35
C LEU A 436 7.49 9.85 7.84
N LEU A 437 6.37 10.56 7.86
CA LEU A 437 6.31 11.96 7.41
C LEU A 437 7.19 12.90 8.24
N GLN A 438 7.50 12.58 9.50
CA GLN A 438 8.47 13.36 10.28
C GLN A 438 9.90 13.20 9.75
N GLU A 439 10.22 12.05 9.15
CA GLU A 439 11.51 11.82 8.50
C GLU A 439 11.63 12.61 7.22
N TYR A 440 10.55 12.62 6.42
CA TYR A 440 10.47 13.47 5.24
C TYR A 440 10.50 14.95 5.59
N GLU A 441 9.85 15.39 6.66
CA GLU A 441 9.95 16.78 7.10
C GLU A 441 11.40 17.18 7.39
N ARG A 442 12.15 16.34 8.13
CA ARG A 442 13.58 16.56 8.38
C ARG A 442 14.38 16.60 7.08
N TYR A 443 14.14 15.64 6.20
CA TYR A 443 14.82 15.57 4.90
C TYR A 443 14.60 16.84 4.07
N TYR A 444 13.35 17.23 3.86
CA TYR A 444 13.02 18.40 3.07
C TYR A 444 13.61 19.67 3.70
N LYS A 445 13.51 19.86 5.03
CA LYS A 445 14.08 21.02 5.72
C LYS A 445 15.59 21.14 5.64
N GLN A 446 16.31 20.01 5.75
CA GLN A 446 17.76 20.01 5.92
C GLN A 446 18.54 19.84 4.61
N TYR A 447 17.94 19.18 3.62
CA TYR A 447 18.64 18.80 2.39
C TYR A 447 18.10 19.53 1.16
N LEU A 448 16.92 20.15 1.23
CA LEU A 448 16.28 20.77 0.07
C LEU A 448 16.03 22.27 0.26
N ASP A 449 16.33 23.04 -0.78
CA ASP A 449 16.09 24.48 -0.83
C ASP A 449 14.59 24.84 -0.84
N GLY A 450 14.20 25.86 -0.08
CA GLY A 450 12.86 26.45 -0.08
C GLY A 450 11.86 25.74 0.84
N TYR A 451 12.31 24.75 1.60
CA TYR A 451 11.50 23.98 2.54
C TYR A 451 11.89 24.20 4.00
N GLU A 452 12.83 25.10 4.29
CA GLU A 452 13.41 25.28 5.63
C GLU A 452 12.35 25.60 6.69
N ASP A 453 11.35 26.40 6.32
CA ASP A 453 10.23 26.82 7.16
C ASP A 453 8.98 25.95 6.97
N MET A 454 9.09 24.79 6.30
CA MET A 454 7.90 23.97 6.00
C MET A 454 7.25 23.42 7.26
N GLU A 455 5.94 23.23 7.26
CA GLU A 455 5.22 22.62 8.38
C GLU A 455 4.16 21.64 7.88
N LEU A 456 4.03 20.50 8.57
CA LEU A 456 2.96 19.54 8.29
C LEU A 456 1.62 20.15 8.72
N VAL A 457 0.72 20.39 7.77
CA VAL A 457 -0.62 20.91 8.04
C VAL A 457 -1.56 19.78 8.40
N THR A 458 -1.63 18.75 7.55
CA THR A 458 -2.48 17.58 7.79
C THR A 458 -2.02 16.38 6.96
N THR A 459 -2.35 15.19 7.43
CA THR A 459 -2.33 13.96 6.64
C THR A 459 -3.72 13.65 6.09
N ALA A 460 -3.81 12.90 4.99
CA ALA A 460 -5.09 12.44 4.47
C ALA A 460 -5.82 11.55 5.50
N PRO A 461 -7.16 11.62 5.59
CA PRO A 461 -7.94 10.66 6.38
C PRO A 461 -7.91 9.24 5.80
N MET A 462 -7.65 9.10 4.50
CA MET A 462 -7.58 7.83 3.78
C MET A 462 -6.15 7.53 3.32
N MET A 463 -5.77 6.25 3.31
CA MET A 463 -4.52 5.79 2.72
C MET A 463 -4.56 5.89 1.18
N GLY A 464 -3.55 6.48 0.56
CA GLY A 464 -3.42 6.58 -0.89
C GLY A 464 -3.02 5.24 -1.51
N ILE A 465 -4.01 4.38 -1.74
CA ILE A 465 -3.81 3.05 -2.32
C ILE A 465 -3.72 3.13 -3.86
N ARG A 466 -2.82 2.36 -4.47
CA ARG A 466 -2.58 2.37 -5.93
C ARG A 466 -3.22 1.19 -6.65
N GLU A 467 -3.23 0.03 -6.03
CA GLU A 467 -3.89 -1.17 -6.55
C GLU A 467 -4.64 -1.90 -5.44
N THR A 468 -5.68 -2.63 -5.83
CA THR A 468 -6.54 -3.48 -4.99
C THR A 468 -7.09 -4.60 -5.90
N ARG A 469 -8.32 -5.06 -5.66
CA ARG A 469 -9.04 -5.92 -6.60
C ARG A 469 -9.35 -5.16 -7.90
N ARG A 470 -9.24 -5.87 -9.01
CA ARG A 470 -9.73 -5.51 -10.35
C ARG A 470 -10.56 -6.67 -10.88
N ILE A 471 -11.64 -6.39 -11.60
CA ILE A 471 -12.52 -7.45 -12.11
C ILE A 471 -11.87 -8.24 -13.25
N VAL A 472 -12.32 -9.48 -13.43
CA VAL A 472 -12.19 -10.17 -14.73
C VAL A 472 -13.45 -9.87 -15.53
N GLY A 473 -13.29 -9.07 -16.58
CA GLY A 473 -14.37 -8.65 -17.46
C GLY A 473 -14.42 -9.46 -18.75
N ASP A 474 -15.29 -9.03 -19.67
CA ASP A 474 -15.39 -9.62 -21.00
C ASP A 474 -14.14 -9.38 -21.85
N THR A 475 -13.44 -8.26 -21.59
CA THR A 475 -12.13 -7.97 -22.17
C THR A 475 -11.17 -7.55 -21.07
N VAL A 476 -10.01 -8.21 -20.99
CA VAL A 476 -8.92 -7.80 -20.10
C VAL A 476 -7.93 -6.98 -20.91
N LEU A 477 -7.78 -5.70 -20.57
CA LEU A 477 -6.79 -4.83 -21.21
C LEU A 477 -5.39 -5.19 -20.69
N THR A 478 -4.42 -5.38 -21.59
CA THR A 478 -3.08 -5.93 -21.24
C THR A 478 -1.93 -5.08 -21.75
N LEU A 479 -0.72 -5.37 -21.26
CA LEU A 479 0.52 -4.74 -21.73
C LEU A 479 0.73 -4.90 -23.25
N GLU A 480 0.25 -5.99 -23.85
CA GLU A 480 0.29 -6.17 -25.31
C GLU A 480 -0.51 -5.07 -26.02
N HIS A 481 -1.70 -4.75 -25.52
CA HIS A 481 -2.53 -3.68 -26.06
C HIS A 481 -1.88 -2.30 -25.90
N PHE A 482 -1.19 -2.07 -24.78
CA PHE A 482 -0.35 -0.89 -24.59
C PHE A 482 0.71 -0.79 -25.68
N ASN A 483 1.50 -1.84 -25.87
CA ASN A 483 2.57 -1.86 -26.86
C ASN A 483 2.02 -1.72 -28.29
N GLY A 484 0.85 -2.26 -28.57
CA GLY A 484 0.19 -2.16 -29.87
C GLY A 484 -0.49 -0.83 -30.19
N ARG A 485 -0.62 0.10 -29.21
CA ARG A 485 -1.52 1.27 -29.31
C ARG A 485 -2.92 0.87 -29.79
N SER A 486 -3.39 -0.28 -29.31
CA SER A 486 -4.53 -0.99 -29.88
C SER A 486 -5.79 -0.13 -29.90
N SER A 487 -6.59 -0.32 -30.94
CA SER A 487 -7.96 0.19 -31.04
C SER A 487 -8.94 -0.97 -30.94
N PHE A 488 -10.15 -0.67 -30.48
CA PHE A 488 -11.19 -1.68 -30.30
C PHE A 488 -12.47 -1.33 -31.07
N PRO A 489 -13.24 -2.31 -31.59
CA PRO A 489 -14.54 -2.04 -32.19
C PRO A 489 -15.52 -1.41 -31.18
N ASP A 490 -15.40 -1.80 -29.92
CA ASP A 490 -16.19 -1.34 -28.78
C ASP A 490 -15.46 -0.29 -27.92
N GLU A 491 -14.57 0.49 -28.51
CA GLU A 491 -13.84 1.55 -27.79
C GLU A 491 -14.79 2.59 -27.20
N ILE A 492 -14.56 2.95 -25.94
CA ILE A 492 -15.30 3.96 -25.16
C ILE A 492 -14.47 5.20 -24.83
N GLY A 493 -13.20 5.20 -25.20
CA GLY A 493 -12.29 6.34 -25.13
C GLY A 493 -10.84 5.90 -25.33
N ARG A 494 -9.92 6.87 -25.32
CA ARG A 494 -8.48 6.62 -25.40
C ARG A 494 -7.74 7.24 -24.24
N TYR A 495 -6.63 6.64 -23.84
CA TYR A 495 -5.79 7.21 -22.80
C TYR A 495 -4.28 7.08 -23.07
N SER A 496 -3.50 7.95 -22.43
CA SER A 496 -2.05 8.05 -22.59
C SER A 496 -1.42 8.43 -21.25
N TYR A 497 -0.96 7.40 -20.53
CA TYR A 497 -0.18 7.54 -19.31
C TYR A 497 0.86 6.41 -19.26
N PRO A 498 2.09 6.66 -18.78
CA PRO A 498 3.10 5.61 -18.66
C PRO A 498 2.61 4.45 -17.79
N VAL A 499 3.22 3.28 -17.95
CA VAL A 499 3.13 2.25 -16.92
C VAL A 499 3.82 2.77 -15.66
N ASP A 500 3.09 2.76 -14.56
CA ASP A 500 3.46 3.40 -13.29
C ASP A 500 3.27 2.41 -12.12
N ILE A 501 3.95 1.27 -12.23
CA ILE A 501 3.99 0.23 -11.20
C ILE A 501 4.99 0.66 -10.14
N HIS A 502 4.48 1.17 -9.03
CA HIS A 502 5.33 1.52 -7.90
C HIS A 502 5.98 0.26 -7.30
N ALA A 503 7.23 0.41 -6.86
CA ALA A 503 7.98 -0.63 -6.17
C ALA A 503 7.15 -1.22 -5.01
N ALA A 504 7.03 -2.55 -4.97
CA ALA A 504 6.32 -3.25 -3.90
C ALA A 504 7.17 -3.39 -2.62
N LYS A 505 8.48 -3.17 -2.74
CA LYS A 505 9.47 -3.29 -1.65
C LYS A 505 10.49 -2.16 -1.72
N ALA A 506 11.04 -1.81 -0.56
CA ALA A 506 12.07 -0.78 -0.40
C ALA A 506 13.48 -1.32 -0.71
N ASP A 507 13.65 -1.96 -1.88
CA ASP A 507 14.93 -2.49 -2.32
C ASP A 507 15.33 -1.95 -3.70
N ILE A 508 16.63 -1.96 -3.97
CA ILE A 508 17.19 -1.38 -5.19
C ILE A 508 16.76 -2.11 -6.46
N GLY A 509 16.49 -3.42 -6.37
CA GLY A 509 15.99 -4.20 -7.50
C GLY A 509 14.59 -3.76 -7.89
N SER A 510 13.68 -3.68 -6.92
CA SER A 510 12.31 -3.18 -7.11
C SER A 510 12.29 -1.76 -7.66
N PHE A 511 13.18 -0.88 -7.15
CA PHE A 511 13.29 0.49 -7.65
C PHE A 511 13.82 0.56 -9.10
N ASN A 512 14.86 -0.21 -9.44
CA ASN A 512 15.40 -0.26 -10.79
C ASN A 512 14.38 -0.80 -11.79
N GLN A 513 13.56 -1.77 -11.39
CA GLN A 513 12.48 -2.29 -12.23
C GLN A 513 11.42 -1.20 -12.50
N PHE A 514 10.99 -0.46 -11.46
CA PHE A 514 10.11 0.70 -11.64
C PHE A 514 10.70 1.73 -12.62
N LEU A 515 11.97 2.12 -12.44
CA LEU A 515 12.62 3.10 -13.30
C LEU A 515 12.66 2.64 -14.77
N LYS A 516 12.97 1.37 -14.99
CA LYS A 516 12.99 0.77 -16.32
C LYS A 516 11.60 0.86 -16.97
N ASP A 517 10.59 0.32 -16.29
CA ASP A 517 9.22 0.26 -16.83
C ASP A 517 8.67 1.67 -17.08
N HIS A 518 8.83 2.59 -16.13
CA HIS A 518 8.32 3.96 -16.25
C HIS A 518 8.99 4.77 -17.37
N THR A 519 10.24 4.42 -17.72
CA THR A 519 11.01 5.07 -18.78
C THR A 519 10.73 4.44 -20.15
N GLU A 520 10.69 3.12 -20.23
CA GLU A 520 10.55 2.37 -21.49
C GLU A 520 9.08 2.25 -21.92
N LEU A 521 8.14 2.09 -20.99
CA LEU A 521 6.72 1.92 -21.24
C LEU A 521 5.99 3.26 -21.14
N ARG A 522 6.39 4.18 -22.01
CA ARG A 522 5.83 5.52 -22.15
C ARG A 522 5.58 5.83 -23.61
N TYR A 523 4.46 6.50 -23.85
CA TYR A 523 4.09 6.97 -25.18
C TYR A 523 4.76 8.27 -25.59
N LYS A 524 4.95 8.40 -26.90
CA LYS A 524 5.32 9.67 -27.55
C LYS A 524 4.10 10.57 -27.64
N LYS A 525 4.37 11.84 -27.94
CA LYS A 525 3.32 12.82 -28.23
C LYS A 525 2.38 12.29 -29.32
N GLY A 526 1.07 12.38 -29.09
CA GLY A 526 0.00 11.90 -29.99
C GLY A 526 -0.29 10.40 -29.91
N GLU A 527 0.48 9.61 -29.14
CA GLU A 527 0.21 8.18 -28.98
C GLU A 527 -0.71 7.91 -27.78
N SER A 528 -1.65 6.97 -27.96
CA SER A 528 -2.62 6.51 -26.95
C SER A 528 -3.09 5.08 -27.24
N TYR A 529 -3.64 4.41 -26.21
CA TYR A 529 -4.36 3.14 -26.35
C TYR A 529 -5.87 3.34 -26.24
N GLY A 530 -6.62 2.48 -26.92
CA GLY A 530 -8.08 2.35 -26.77
C GLY A 530 -8.48 1.67 -25.47
N ILE A 531 -9.65 2.05 -24.97
CA ILE A 531 -10.30 1.44 -23.81
C ILE A 531 -11.57 0.74 -24.33
N PRO A 532 -11.65 -0.60 -24.31
CA PRO A 532 -12.84 -1.32 -24.78
C PRO A 532 -13.96 -1.32 -23.73
N TYR A 533 -15.22 -1.27 -24.16
CA TYR A 533 -16.39 -1.38 -23.28
C TYR A 533 -16.36 -2.68 -22.47
N GLY A 534 -15.92 -3.79 -23.07
CA GLY A 534 -15.80 -5.09 -22.40
C GLY A 534 -14.93 -5.09 -21.13
N CYS A 535 -14.04 -4.10 -20.93
CA CYS A 535 -13.27 -3.98 -19.69
C CYS A 535 -14.08 -3.43 -18.51
N LEU A 536 -15.25 -2.83 -18.76
CA LEU A 536 -16.17 -2.36 -17.74
C LEU A 536 -17.14 -3.46 -17.28
N VAL A 537 -17.31 -4.52 -18.08
CA VAL A 537 -18.37 -5.51 -17.92
C VAL A 537 -17.84 -6.75 -17.16
N PRO A 538 -18.11 -6.91 -15.84
CA PRO A 538 -17.67 -8.06 -15.06
C PRO A 538 -18.30 -9.36 -15.55
N GLN A 539 -17.51 -10.43 -15.55
CA GLN A 539 -18.02 -11.78 -15.78
C GLN A 539 -19.05 -12.18 -14.72
N ASN A 540 -19.97 -13.07 -15.10
CA ASN A 540 -21.01 -13.65 -14.24
C ASN A 540 -22.06 -12.67 -13.70
N LEU A 541 -22.07 -11.40 -14.13
CA LEU A 541 -23.10 -10.43 -13.76
C LEU A 541 -23.74 -9.83 -15.01
N VAL A 542 -25.06 -9.66 -14.97
CA VAL A 542 -25.84 -9.13 -16.11
C VAL A 542 -26.10 -7.62 -16.01
N ASN A 543 -26.19 -7.08 -14.79
CA ASN A 543 -26.63 -5.70 -14.55
C ASN A 543 -25.65 -4.85 -13.75
N VAL A 544 -24.37 -5.19 -13.83
CA VAL A 544 -23.31 -4.46 -13.12
C VAL A 544 -22.26 -4.00 -14.13
N LEU A 545 -21.86 -2.74 -14.04
CA LEU A 545 -20.67 -2.19 -14.69
C LEU A 545 -19.64 -1.80 -13.63
N THR A 546 -18.37 -1.73 -14.02
CA THR A 546 -17.28 -1.20 -13.19
C THR A 546 -16.68 0.04 -13.83
N ALA A 547 -16.12 0.93 -13.01
CA ALA A 547 -15.44 2.13 -13.51
C ALA A 547 -14.27 2.55 -12.62
N GLY A 548 -13.27 3.20 -13.22
CA GLY A 548 -12.08 3.67 -12.52
C GLY A 548 -11.05 2.57 -12.23
N ARG A 549 -10.49 2.56 -11.02
CA ARG A 549 -9.31 1.73 -10.67
C ARG A 549 -9.57 0.21 -10.74
N CYS A 550 -10.82 -0.22 -10.66
CA CYS A 550 -11.22 -1.62 -10.57
C CYS A 550 -11.62 -2.27 -11.91
N VAL A 551 -11.54 -1.54 -13.03
CA VAL A 551 -11.85 -2.06 -14.38
C VAL A 551 -10.93 -3.23 -14.78
N SER A 552 -11.33 -4.00 -15.79
CA SER A 552 -10.64 -5.24 -16.14
C SER A 552 -9.34 -5.01 -16.92
N THR A 553 -8.23 -5.21 -16.23
CA THR A 553 -6.89 -5.04 -16.76
C THR A 553 -5.93 -6.09 -16.20
N ASP A 554 -4.80 -6.31 -16.87
CA ASP A 554 -3.62 -6.81 -16.18
C ASP A 554 -3.03 -5.73 -15.25
N ARG A 555 -1.97 -6.08 -14.51
CA ARG A 555 -1.34 -5.15 -13.55
C ARG A 555 -0.67 -3.95 -14.24
N TYR A 556 -0.11 -4.15 -15.43
CA TYR A 556 0.56 -3.09 -16.18
C TYR A 556 -0.43 -2.04 -16.63
N MET A 557 -1.52 -2.47 -17.26
CA MET A 557 -2.57 -1.58 -17.72
C MET A 557 -3.32 -0.92 -16.57
N GLN A 558 -3.52 -1.63 -15.45
CA GLN A 558 -4.07 -1.04 -14.23
C GLN A 558 -3.24 0.18 -13.83
N SER A 559 -1.91 0.04 -13.81
CA SER A 559 -1.00 1.11 -13.39
C SER A 559 -1.09 2.35 -14.29
N SER A 560 -1.46 2.17 -15.56
CA SER A 560 -1.61 3.23 -16.54
C SER A 560 -2.99 3.92 -16.46
N ILE A 561 -4.08 3.15 -16.52
CA ILE A 561 -5.45 3.68 -16.67
C ILE A 561 -6.05 4.21 -15.35
N ARG A 562 -5.55 3.76 -14.19
CA ARG A 562 -6.14 4.05 -12.86
C ARG A 562 -6.09 5.52 -12.41
N VAL A 563 -5.32 6.37 -13.09
CA VAL A 563 -5.20 7.78 -12.72
C VAL A 563 -6.51 8.52 -13.05
N MET A 564 -6.72 9.69 -12.43
CA MET A 564 -8.04 10.34 -12.43
C MET A 564 -8.61 10.63 -13.84
N PRO A 565 -7.81 11.07 -14.83
CA PRO A 565 -8.31 11.26 -16.18
C PRO A 565 -8.82 9.97 -16.85
N GLY A 566 -8.12 8.84 -16.68
CA GLY A 566 -8.60 7.53 -17.12
C GLY A 566 -9.87 7.07 -16.39
N CYS A 567 -10.00 7.43 -15.11
CA CYS A 567 -11.21 7.22 -14.33
C CYS A 567 -12.41 8.03 -14.86
N TYR A 568 -12.21 9.27 -15.31
CA TYR A 568 -13.30 10.06 -15.92
C TYR A 568 -13.81 9.43 -17.21
N ILE A 569 -12.89 8.94 -18.06
CA ILE A 569 -13.25 8.28 -19.32
C ILE A 569 -14.11 7.04 -19.06
N THR A 570 -13.63 6.14 -18.19
CA THR A 570 -14.35 4.90 -17.85
C THR A 570 -15.67 5.18 -17.12
N GLY A 571 -15.69 6.17 -16.21
CA GLY A 571 -16.89 6.60 -15.49
C GLY A 571 -17.97 7.14 -16.41
N GLN A 572 -17.62 8.08 -17.31
CA GLN A 572 -18.56 8.64 -18.28
C GLN A 572 -19.20 7.55 -19.15
N ALA A 573 -18.38 6.62 -19.67
CA ALA A 573 -18.87 5.49 -20.46
C ALA A 573 -19.80 4.56 -19.67
N ALA A 574 -19.42 4.21 -18.43
CA ALA A 574 -20.24 3.38 -17.56
C ALA A 574 -21.60 4.04 -17.27
N GLY A 575 -21.62 5.35 -17.00
CA GLY A 575 -22.84 6.10 -16.72
C GLY A 575 -23.82 6.13 -17.90
N ILE A 576 -23.33 6.48 -19.09
CA ILE A 576 -24.15 6.52 -20.31
C ILE A 576 -24.68 5.11 -20.64
N ALA A 577 -23.81 4.09 -20.59
CA ALA A 577 -24.22 2.71 -20.86
C ALA A 577 -25.24 2.19 -19.84
N ALA A 578 -25.08 2.52 -18.56
CA ALA A 578 -26.04 2.14 -17.52
C ALA A 578 -27.43 2.75 -17.76
N ALA A 579 -27.49 4.02 -18.19
CA ALA A 579 -28.75 4.66 -18.55
C ALA A 579 -29.41 4.02 -19.79
N MET A 580 -28.60 3.60 -20.77
CA MET A 580 -29.07 2.95 -22.01
C MET A 580 -29.59 1.52 -21.81
N ALA A 581 -29.15 0.80 -20.78
CA ALA A 581 -29.52 -0.60 -20.55
C ALA A 581 -30.96 -0.75 -20.02
N SER A 582 -31.97 -0.51 -20.86
CA SER A 582 -33.42 -0.44 -20.53
C SER A 582 -33.97 -1.61 -19.71
N ASP A 583 -33.50 -2.83 -19.97
CA ASP A 583 -33.90 -4.06 -19.24
C ASP A 583 -32.90 -4.45 -18.13
N GLY A 584 -31.95 -3.57 -17.87
CA GLY A 584 -30.84 -3.74 -16.93
C GLY A 584 -29.76 -4.70 -17.42
N ASP A 585 -29.84 -5.23 -18.63
CA ASP A 585 -28.75 -6.03 -19.20
C ASP A 585 -27.71 -5.11 -19.85
N VAL A 586 -26.58 -4.93 -19.18
CA VAL A 586 -25.51 -4.04 -19.64
C VAL A 586 -24.71 -4.64 -20.80
N ARG A 587 -24.89 -5.94 -21.07
CA ARG A 587 -24.25 -6.68 -22.17
C ARG A 587 -25.00 -6.50 -23.48
N ALA A 588 -26.27 -6.12 -23.41
CA ALA A 588 -27.14 -5.86 -24.55
C ALA A 588 -27.07 -4.40 -25.06
N VAL A 589 -26.23 -3.55 -24.46
CA VAL A 589 -26.06 -2.15 -24.88
C VAL A 589 -25.51 -2.10 -26.30
N ASP A 590 -26.21 -1.38 -27.19
CA ASP A 590 -25.73 -1.14 -28.55
C ASP A 590 -24.51 -0.22 -28.55
N ILE A 591 -23.36 -0.80 -28.90
CA ILE A 591 -22.06 -0.14 -28.83
C ILE A 591 -21.96 1.08 -29.73
N ARG A 592 -22.59 1.07 -30.92
CA ARG A 592 -22.56 2.22 -31.84
C ARG A 592 -23.34 3.39 -31.28
N THR A 593 -24.51 3.13 -30.73
CA THR A 593 -25.32 4.14 -30.05
C THR A 593 -24.58 4.71 -28.83
N LEU A 594 -23.88 3.87 -28.07
CA LEU A 594 -23.07 4.31 -26.93
C LEU A 594 -21.91 5.22 -27.38
N GLN A 595 -21.20 4.85 -28.45
CA GLN A 595 -20.11 5.66 -29.00
C GLN A 595 -20.59 7.03 -29.51
N HIS A 596 -21.75 7.09 -30.18
CA HIS A 596 -22.35 8.36 -30.58
C HIS A 596 -22.74 9.20 -29.37
N ALA A 597 -23.42 8.62 -28.37
CA ALA A 597 -23.78 9.33 -27.15
C ALA A 597 -22.55 9.87 -26.40
N LEU A 598 -21.43 9.14 -26.40
CA LEU A 598 -20.16 9.59 -25.85
C LEU A 598 -19.59 10.79 -26.62
N ARG A 599 -19.61 10.75 -27.95
CA ARG A 599 -19.14 11.85 -28.81
C ARG A 599 -20.01 13.10 -28.67
N ASP A 600 -21.32 12.95 -28.56
CA ASP A 600 -22.25 14.06 -28.32
C ASP A 600 -21.94 14.79 -27.01
N GLN A 601 -21.40 14.05 -26.03
CA GLN A 601 -20.92 14.60 -24.75
C GLN A 601 -19.46 15.07 -24.81
N GLY A 602 -18.81 15.04 -25.97
CA GLY A 602 -17.45 15.55 -26.18
C GLY A 602 -16.32 14.55 -25.91
N ALA A 603 -16.61 13.25 -25.82
CA ALA A 603 -15.57 12.22 -25.67
C ALA A 603 -14.62 12.18 -26.88
N TYR A 604 -13.32 11.96 -26.63
CA TYR A 604 -12.35 11.72 -27.69
C TYR A 604 -12.40 10.24 -28.15
N LEU A 605 -13.02 10.01 -29.31
CA LEU A 605 -13.23 8.69 -29.93
C LEU A 605 -12.91 8.74 -31.43
N PRO A 606 -11.64 8.60 -31.83
CA PRO A 606 -11.23 8.73 -33.23
C PRO A 606 -11.63 7.54 -34.11
N ASN A 607 -12.02 6.41 -33.52
CA ASN A 607 -12.43 5.19 -34.23
C ASN A 607 -13.94 5.14 -34.55
N CYS A 608 -14.70 6.17 -34.17
CA CYS A 608 -16.12 6.33 -34.45
C CYS A 608 -16.32 7.61 -35.28
N PRO A 609 -16.16 7.55 -36.62
CA PRO A 609 -16.37 8.72 -37.48
C PRO A 609 -17.86 9.12 -37.52
N ASP A 610 -18.11 10.38 -37.91
CA ASP A 610 -19.45 11.01 -37.98
C ASP A 610 -20.44 10.33 -38.95
#